data_AF-A0A7X0GKK4-F1
#
_entry.id   AF-A0A7X0GKK4-F1
#
_cell.length_a   1.000
_cell.length_b   1.000
_cell.length_c   1.000
_cell.angle_alpha   90.00
_cell.angle_beta   90.00
_cell.angle_gamma   90.00
#
_symmetry.space_group_name_H-M   'P 1'
#
loop_
_entity.id
_entity.type
_entity.pdbx_description
1 polymer ?
#
loop_
_entity_poly.entity_id
_entity_poly.type
_entity_poly.pdbx_seq_one_letter_code
_entity_poly.pdbx_strand_id
1 'polypeptide(L)'
;MADDLVARLRHGVPLRDPCLAELADELTVTAGADFADRFADLARTPRPTGSQHIEHPEAGSLRLLHETLALPDEGQQLVVHLPADEATAVALDRLHGRRPGALRAVAMGETG
;
A
#
# COMPACT_ATOMS: atom_id res chain seq x y z
N MET A 1 -6.76 -3.72 6.22
CA MET A 1 -6.38 -2.96 5.01
C MET A 1 -7.25 -1.72 4.88
N ALA A 2 -8.59 -1.85 4.80
CA ALA A 2 -9.51 -0.71 4.71
C ALA A 2 -9.30 0.32 5.84
N ASP A 3 -9.15 -0.14 7.08
CA ASP A 3 -8.94 0.74 8.23
C ASP A 3 -7.66 1.56 8.13
N ASP A 4 -6.60 0.96 7.58
CA ASP A 4 -5.30 1.59 7.42
C ASP A 4 -5.30 2.59 6.25
N LEU A 5 -6.01 2.29 5.16
CA LEU A 5 -6.24 3.23 4.06
C LEU A 5 -7.03 4.47 4.51
N VAL A 6 -8.10 4.26 5.27
CA VAL A 6 -8.92 5.35 5.81
C VAL A 6 -8.11 6.21 6.79
N ALA A 7 -7.29 5.58 7.64
CA ALA A 7 -6.37 6.31 8.50
C ALA A 7 -5.33 7.12 7.69
N ARG A 8 -4.73 6.55 6.65
CA ARG A 8 -3.78 7.27 5.78
C ARG A 8 -4.42 8.47 5.09
N LEU A 9 -5.62 8.31 4.53
CA LEU A 9 -6.36 9.39 3.89
C LEU A 9 -6.55 10.58 4.84
N ARG A 10 -6.96 10.28 6.07
CA ARG A 10 -7.22 11.29 7.09
C ARG A 10 -5.96 12.00 7.60
N HIS A 11 -4.88 11.26 7.79
CA HIS A 11 -3.63 11.80 8.35
C HIS A 11 -2.71 12.42 7.27
N GLY A 12 -2.98 12.19 5.99
CA GLY A 12 -2.19 12.70 4.87
C GLY A 12 -2.47 14.15 4.47
N VAL A 13 -3.53 14.76 5.01
CA VAL A 13 -3.97 16.12 4.68
C VAL A 13 -4.30 16.90 5.96
N PRO A 14 -4.31 18.24 5.91
CA PRO A 14 -4.74 19.05 7.05
C PRO A 14 -6.16 18.68 7.50
N LEU A 15 -6.40 18.63 8.81
CA LEU A 15 -7.66 18.18 9.43
C LEU A 15 -8.93 18.97 9.01
N ARG A 16 -8.75 20.13 8.35
CA ARG A 16 -9.82 21.02 7.88
C ARG A 16 -9.71 21.33 6.39
N ASP A 17 -9.08 20.43 5.65
CA ASP A 17 -8.98 20.56 4.20
C ASP A 17 -10.39 20.39 3.57
N PRO A 18 -10.91 21.40 2.84
CA PRO A 18 -12.24 21.31 2.23
C PRO A 18 -12.32 20.22 1.14
N CYS A 19 -11.21 19.91 0.45
CA CYS A 19 -11.15 18.84 -0.55
C CYS A 19 -11.27 17.46 0.13
N LEU A 20 -10.69 17.30 1.33
CA LEU A 20 -10.87 16.07 2.11
C LEU A 20 -12.33 15.88 2.53
N ALA A 21 -13.01 16.95 2.95
CA ALA A 21 -14.41 16.88 3.37
C ALA A 21 -15.32 16.46 2.22
N GLU A 22 -15.14 17.07 1.04
CA GLU A 22 -15.89 16.71 -0.17
C GLU A 22 -15.66 15.25 -0.58
N LEU A 23 -14.39 14.80 -0.59
CA LEU A 23 -14.05 13.41 -0.89
C LEU A 23 -14.64 12.43 0.16
N ALA A 24 -14.65 12.80 1.44
CA ALA A 24 -15.23 11.98 2.49
C ALA A 24 -16.76 11.84 2.34
N ASP A 25 -17.45 12.90 1.92
CA ASP A 25 -18.88 12.86 1.61
C ASP A 25 -19.16 11.94 0.41
N GLU A 26 -18.39 12.05 -0.68
CA GLU A 26 -18.51 11.16 -1.85
C GLU A 26 -18.27 9.69 -1.49
N LEU A 27 -17.23 9.39 -0.71
CA LEU A 27 -16.92 8.05 -0.25
C LEU A 27 -17.96 7.51 0.73
N THR A 28 -18.58 8.38 1.54
CA THR A 28 -19.70 7.98 2.40
C THR A 28 -20.92 7.57 1.58
N VAL A 29 -21.21 8.26 0.46
CA VAL A 29 -22.30 7.90 -0.44
C VAL A 29 -22.02 6.59 -1.19
N THR A 30 -20.78 6.39 -1.65
CA THR A 30 -20.42 5.26 -2.53
C THR A 30 -20.01 3.99 -1.77
N ALA A 31 -19.29 4.11 -0.65
CA ALA A 31 -18.82 3.00 0.18
C ALA A 31 -19.67 2.78 1.45
N GLY A 32 -20.53 3.73 1.81
CA GLY A 32 -21.54 3.59 2.86
C GLY A 32 -21.01 3.74 4.29
N ALA A 33 -21.82 3.25 5.24
CA ALA A 33 -21.57 3.37 6.69
C ALA A 33 -20.23 2.78 7.12
N ASP A 34 -19.79 1.72 6.46
CA ASP A 34 -18.53 1.04 6.69
C ASP A 34 -17.33 2.00 6.53
N PHE A 35 -17.35 2.88 5.53
CA PHE A 35 -16.35 3.92 5.38
C PHE A 35 -16.51 5.02 6.43
N ALA A 36 -17.74 5.51 6.60
CA ALA A 36 -18.06 6.61 7.51
C ALA A 36 -17.63 6.31 8.96
N ASP A 37 -17.91 5.10 9.45
CA ASP A 37 -17.56 4.64 10.78
C ASP A 37 -16.04 4.60 10.98
N ARG A 38 -15.29 4.10 9.98
CA ARG A 38 -13.82 4.07 10.01
C ARG A 38 -13.24 5.48 9.95
N PHE A 39 -13.82 6.37 9.16
CA PHE A 39 -13.35 7.74 8.97
C PHE A 39 -13.58 8.60 10.21
N ALA A 40 -14.71 8.38 10.90
CA ALA A 40 -15.07 9.03 12.16
C ALA A 40 -14.20 8.60 13.34
N ASP A 41 -13.53 7.44 13.28
CA ASP A 41 -12.67 6.95 14.34
C ASP A 41 -11.35 7.74 14.42
N LEU A 42 -11.29 8.71 15.33
CA LEU A 42 -10.10 9.55 15.54
C LEU A 42 -8.92 8.81 16.21
N ALA A 43 -9.14 7.65 16.82
CA ALA A 43 -8.08 6.93 17.54
C ALA A 43 -7.19 6.12 16.59
N ARG A 44 -7.59 5.92 15.33
CA ARG A 44 -6.80 5.19 14.35
C ARG A 44 -5.65 6.02 13.82
N THR A 45 -4.46 5.43 13.91
CA THR A 45 -3.24 5.94 13.29
C THR A 45 -2.80 5.02 12.16
N PRO A 46 -2.29 5.58 11.04
CA PRO A 46 -1.78 4.78 9.94
C PRO A 46 -0.57 3.99 10.41
N ARG A 47 -0.47 2.73 9.97
CA ARG A 47 0.71 1.91 10.26
C ARG A 47 1.73 2.11 9.14
N PRO A 48 2.99 2.44 9.48
CA PRO A 48 4.03 2.55 8.46
C PRO A 48 4.43 1.19 7.90
N THR A 49 4.15 0.10 8.61
CA THR A 49 4.41 -1.27 8.16
C THR A 49 3.26 -2.20 8.50
N GLY A 50 3.13 -3.28 7.72
CA GLY A 50 2.17 -4.33 8.03
C GLY A 50 2.08 -5.41 6.95
N SER A 51 1.20 -6.38 7.16
CA SER A 51 0.93 -7.45 6.21
C SER A 51 -0.47 -7.33 5.62
N GLN A 52 -0.60 -7.61 4.33
CA GLN A 52 -1.88 -7.69 3.62
C GLN A 52 -1.99 -9.02 2.88
N HIS A 53 -3.22 -9.52 2.78
CA HIS A 53 -3.55 -10.70 2.00
C HIS A 53 -4.52 -10.28 0.91
N ILE A 54 -4.19 -10.58 -0.35
CA ILE A 54 -4.98 -10.23 -1.52
C ILE A 54 -5.22 -11.50 -2.34
N GLU A 55 -6.47 -11.74 -2.74
CA GLU A 55 -6.79 -12.74 -3.76
C GLU A 55 -6.68 -12.09 -5.14
N HIS A 56 -5.56 -12.30 -5.83
CA HIS A 56 -5.32 -11.73 -7.15
C HIS A 56 -6.01 -12.58 -8.22
N PRO A 57 -6.78 -11.99 -9.15
CA PRO A 57 -7.56 -12.74 -10.14
C PRO A 57 -6.71 -13.68 -11.01
N GLU A 58 -5.48 -13.28 -11.31
CA GLU A 58 -4.59 -14.06 -12.18
C GLU A 58 -3.50 -14.84 -11.42
N ALA A 59 -3.16 -14.42 -10.20
CA ALA A 59 -2.00 -14.95 -9.46
C ALA A 59 -2.38 -15.70 -8.19
N GLY A 60 -3.68 -15.71 -7.84
CA GLY A 60 -4.21 -16.31 -6.63
C GLY A 60 -3.84 -15.52 -5.37
N SER A 61 -3.81 -16.21 -4.23
CA SER A 61 -3.47 -15.65 -2.92
C SER A 61 -2.06 -15.06 -2.89
N LEU A 62 -1.95 -13.76 -2.60
CA LEU A 62 -0.71 -13.02 -2.38
C LEU A 62 -0.63 -12.53 -0.94
N ARG A 63 0.48 -12.84 -0.26
CA ARG A 63 0.79 -12.33 1.08
C ARG A 63 1.89 -11.29 0.97
N LEU A 64 1.53 -10.03 1.16
CA LEU A 64 2.44 -8.90 0.96
C LEU A 64 2.73 -8.24 2.30
N LEU A 65 4.00 -7.96 2.56
CA LEU A 65 4.41 -6.96 3.53
C LEU A 65 4.34 -5.59 2.85
N HIS A 66 3.93 -4.56 3.58
CA HIS A 66 4.03 -3.19 3.12
C HIS A 66 4.91 -2.37 4.05
N GLU A 67 5.60 -1.41 3.47
CA GLU A 67 6.37 -0.39 4.17
C GLU A 67 6.10 0.97 3.53
N THR A 68 5.84 1.97 4.36
CA THR A 68 5.52 3.34 3.96
C THR A 68 6.65 4.26 4.38
N LEU A 69 7.23 4.95 3.42
CA LEU A 69 8.33 5.89 3.58
C LEU A 69 7.81 7.29 3.24
N ALA A 70 7.93 8.23 4.19
CA ALA A 70 7.60 9.63 3.94
C ALA A 70 8.61 10.25 2.98
N LEU A 71 8.13 11.02 2.01
CA LEU A 71 8.98 11.79 1.12
C LEU A 71 9.10 13.24 1.64
N PRO A 72 10.15 13.98 1.24
CA PRO A 72 10.35 15.37 1.67
C PRO A 72 9.27 16.33 1.13
N ASP A 73 8.63 15.97 0.02
CA ASP A 73 7.56 16.74 -0.60
C ASP A 73 6.26 16.57 0.19
N GLU A 74 5.54 17.68 0.42
CA GLU A 74 4.37 17.68 1.27
C GLU A 74 3.27 16.76 0.71
N GLY A 75 2.81 15.82 1.54
CA GLY A 75 1.72 14.90 1.18
C GLY A 75 2.13 13.71 0.29
N GLN A 76 3.42 13.54 -0.01
CA GLN A 76 3.90 12.38 -0.78
C GLN A 76 4.47 11.27 0.11
N GLN A 77 4.21 10.02 -0.28
CA GLN A 77 4.73 8.84 0.38
C GLN A 77 5.05 7.74 -0.64
N LEU A 78 6.08 6.96 -0.37
CA LEU A 78 6.40 5.74 -1.10
C LEU A 78 5.88 4.54 -0.31
N VAL A 79 5.00 3.75 -0.91
CA VAL A 79 4.54 2.48 -0.33
C VAL A 79 5.19 1.33 -1.09
N VAL A 80 6.03 0.55 -0.41
CA VAL A 80 6.73 -0.60 -0.96
C VAL A 80 5.97 -1.86 -0.56
N HIS A 81 5.61 -2.70 -1.54
CA HIS A 81 5.02 -4.02 -1.31
C HIS A 81 6.04 -5.12 -1.57
N LEU A 82 6.33 -5.91 -0.54
CA LEU A 82 7.30 -7.01 -0.57
C LEU A 82 6.58 -8.35 -0.41
N PRO A 83 7.04 -9.43 -1.08
CA PRO A 83 6.50 -10.76 -0.83
C PRO A 83 6.80 -11.20 0.60
N ALA A 84 5.79 -11.68 1.33
CA ALA A 84 5.96 -12.22 2.68
C ALA A 84 6.48 -13.68 2.68
N ASP A 85 6.41 -14.35 1.53
CA ASP A 85 6.86 -15.73 1.32
C ASP A 85 7.28 -15.98 -0.14
N GLU A 86 7.96 -17.10 -0.35
CA GLU A 86 8.48 -17.51 -1.66
C GLU A 86 7.36 -17.74 -2.69
N ALA A 87 6.21 -18.26 -2.26
CA ALA A 87 5.06 -18.45 -3.14
C ALA A 87 4.56 -17.11 -3.70
N THR A 88 4.46 -16.09 -2.85
CA THR A 88 4.11 -14.73 -3.27
C THR A 88 5.18 -14.13 -4.17
N ALA A 89 6.47 -14.36 -3.90
CA ALA A 89 7.55 -13.87 -4.76
C ALA A 89 7.45 -14.45 -6.18
N VAL A 90 7.24 -15.75 -6.31
CA VAL A 90 7.08 -16.42 -7.61
C VAL A 90 5.82 -15.93 -8.34
N ALA A 91 4.72 -15.70 -7.60
CA ALA A 91 3.49 -15.18 -8.17
C ALA A 91 3.68 -13.73 -8.71
N LEU A 92 4.38 -12.87 -7.97
CA LEU A 92 4.73 -11.52 -8.41
C LEU A 92 5.65 -11.52 -9.63
N ASP A 93 6.65 -12.41 -9.68
CA ASP A 93 7.54 -12.53 -10.83
C ASP A 93 6.75 -12.84 -12.11
N ARG A 94 5.79 -13.78 -12.04
CA ARG A 94 4.89 -14.11 -13.15
C ARG A 94 4.06 -12.90 -13.60
N LEU A 95 3.49 -12.15 -12.66
CA LEU A 95 2.72 -10.93 -12.97
C LEU A 95 3.57 -9.86 -13.64
N HIS A 96 4.84 -9.72 -13.24
CA HIS A 96 5.78 -8.78 -13.86
C HIS A 96 6.33 -9.27 -15.20
N GLY A 97 5.88 -10.43 -15.70
CA GLY A 97 6.44 -11.07 -16.89
C GLY A 97 7.91 -11.50 -16.72
N ARG A 98 8.43 -11.46 -15.48
CA ARG A 98 9.78 -11.89 -15.15
C ARG A 98 9.74 -13.39 -14.96
N ARG A 99 10.53 -14.12 -15.75
CA ARG A 99 10.73 -15.55 -15.48
C ARG A 99 11.68 -15.66 -14.28
N PRO A 100 11.31 -16.38 -13.20
CA PRO A 100 12.22 -16.64 -12.10
C PRO A 100 13.48 -17.31 -12.67
N GLY A 101 14.65 -16.76 -12.35
CA GLY A 101 15.95 -17.21 -12.88
C GLY A 101 16.71 -16.21 -13.78
N ALA A 102 16.16 -15.01 -14.03
CA ALA A 102 16.87 -13.96 -14.78
C ALA A 102 17.82 -13.10 -13.92
N LEU A 103 18.19 -13.56 -12.71
CA LEU A 103 19.24 -12.92 -11.92
C LEU A 103 20.59 -13.20 -12.59
N ARG A 104 21.04 -12.27 -13.43
CA ARG A 104 22.45 -12.25 -13.84
C ARG A 104 23.28 -11.73 -12.67
N ALA A 105 24.20 -12.54 -12.18
CA ALA A 105 25.25 -12.06 -11.31
C ALA A 105 26.00 -10.93 -12.03
N VAL A 106 25.90 -9.71 -11.50
CA VAL A 106 26.75 -8.60 -11.93
C VAL A 106 27.98 -8.69 -11.05
N ALA A 107 29.09 -9.18 -11.62
CA ALA A 107 30.37 -9.04 -10.96
C ALA A 107 30.67 -7.55 -10.80
N MET A 108 30.98 -7.14 -9.57
CA MET A 108 31.49 -5.80 -9.29
C MET A 108 32.79 -5.64 -10.08
N GLY A 109 32.76 -4.80 -11.11
CA GLY A 109 33.97 -4.44 -11.85
C GLY A 109 34.89 -3.67 -10.92
N GLU A 110 35.98 -4.33 -10.50
CA GLU A 110 37.10 -3.66 -9.84
C GLU A 110 37.71 -2.69 -10.87
N THR A 111 37.48 -1.39 -10.66
CA THR A 111 38.22 -0.33 -11.35
C THR A 111 39.64 -0.32 -10.80
N GLY A 112 40.60 -0.72 -11.63
CA GLY A 112 42.03 -0.55 -11.39
C GLY A 112 42.53 0.88 -11.55
#